data_AF-A0AA43S3Q8-F1
#
_entry.id   AF-A0AA43S3Q8-F1
#
_cell.length_a   1.000
_cell.length_b   1.000
_cell.length_c   1.000
_cell.angle_alpha   90.00
_cell.angle_beta   90.00
_cell.angle_gamma   90.00
#
_symmetry.space_group_name_H-M   'P 1'
#
loop_
_entity.id
_entity.type
_entity.pdbx_description
1 polymer ?
#
loop_
_entity_poly.entity_id
_entity_poly.type
_entity_poly.pdbx_seq_one_letter_code
_entity_poly.pdbx_strand_id
1 'polypeptide(L)'
;MWKKMFRSRPSLDYRKKFICPECESNSLYIIHDTACECENGCEDNLIDIATIFRKDNFDGFFTSGYIREHFWVDDEKMNQMLTEIIEDNRYGLLSTNEKQKIKSFLFKRTSQIEEKLDDLVVDYLNKNSLKKVPSEMTVFGYLINLLEDTHFFMNLCCKDLALFNCGILFAPIQFYSGRFFYNNAVEHLFQANERLYVILGILYNYNFDDDLSRNKSYRIENYIKNKADYKNSDIKKILESLKSNQMYDTLKSMRQINTHDLSYFSKAIEDQIKTDAVKAQDFWDRDGDKVDSDLYLPKIKNLIFCLEKHFDLLDQLILHSSHETNISKLTSFPMIEKFMDYKLQITPRQYNVQEIQKLEDYKLRLFSKLPNYGGTLIGDVFFRMGEVVRCIFDYCNIENDVFYQLWVRNANLKLNDLIDKQYLLYSALSRIYSCYDKLSRYIAQHYPKHADIMYFQDFEKKTEKSSLVNAIKEILNDKYYKLLYALRNDIYHNLRAGALHGDEGLNYFDNLLFITVFENTKIIFNFIEYLSNNSKQKVGRNDPCSCGSGLKYKKCCG
;
A
#
# COMPACT_ATOMS: atom_id res chain seq x y z
N MET A 1 10.30 -8.27 18.08
CA MET A 1 8.92 -8.56 17.67
C MET A 1 8.08 -7.29 17.55
N TRP A 2 8.25 -6.27 18.40
CA TRP A 2 7.65 -4.93 18.18
C TRP A 2 8.75 -3.95 17.80
N LYS A 3 9.17 -3.96 16.53
CA LYS A 3 10.24 -3.07 16.03
C LYS A 3 9.61 -2.02 15.12
N LYS A 4 9.75 -0.74 15.46
CA LYS A 4 9.52 0.35 14.49
C LYS A 4 10.55 0.25 13.37
N MET A 5 10.07 0.30 12.13
CA MET A 5 10.83 0.04 10.90
C MET A 5 11.88 1.11 10.53
N PHE A 6 11.95 2.23 11.26
CA PHE A 6 12.67 3.44 10.81
C PHE A 6 13.77 3.94 11.77
N ARG A 7 14.21 3.15 12.76
CA ARG A 7 15.28 3.56 13.69
C ARG A 7 16.34 2.47 13.86
N SER A 8 17.62 2.86 13.93
CA SER A 8 18.80 1.99 14.18
C SER A 8 18.66 1.17 15.48
N ARG A 9 17.94 1.73 16.45
CA ARG A 9 17.47 1.08 17.68
C ARG A 9 15.94 1.19 17.79
N PRO A 10 15.24 0.20 18.34
CA PRO A 10 13.81 0.29 18.64
C PRO A 10 13.45 1.62 19.32
N SER A 11 12.34 2.27 18.91
CA SER A 11 11.89 3.53 19.53
C SER A 11 11.75 3.43 21.05
N LEU A 12 11.35 2.26 21.55
CA LEU A 12 11.21 1.95 22.97
C LEU A 12 12.52 2.00 23.75
N ASP A 13 13.67 1.74 23.12
CA ASP A 13 14.96 1.82 23.81
C ASP A 13 15.28 3.26 24.20
N TYR A 14 14.87 4.24 23.39
CA TYR A 14 15.00 5.67 23.71
C TYR A 14 14.02 6.11 24.81
N ARG A 15 12.96 5.35 25.07
CA ARG A 15 11.97 5.64 26.13
C ARG A 15 12.40 5.11 27.50
N LYS A 16 13.46 4.31 27.61
CA LYS A 16 13.90 3.73 28.89
C LYS A 16 14.37 4.84 29.86
N LYS A 17 14.04 4.67 31.14
CA LYS A 17 14.52 5.55 32.23
C LYS A 17 15.88 5.07 32.71
N PHE A 18 16.95 5.53 32.06
CA PHE A 18 18.31 5.12 32.40
C PHE A 18 18.82 5.84 33.65
N ILE A 19 19.78 5.21 34.33
CA ILE A 19 20.51 5.86 35.42
C ILE A 19 21.48 6.88 34.82
N CYS A 20 21.33 8.14 35.22
CA CYS A 20 22.31 9.18 34.91
C CYS A 20 23.62 8.88 35.64
N PRO A 21 24.77 8.84 34.94
CA PRO A 21 26.05 8.55 35.58
C PRO A 21 26.53 9.66 36.52
N GLU A 22 25.98 10.88 36.42
CA GLU A 22 26.39 12.01 37.27
C GLU A 22 25.60 12.10 38.57
N CYS A 23 24.26 12.02 38.50
CA CYS A 23 23.39 12.14 39.68
C CYS A 23 22.90 10.79 40.23
N GLU A 24 23.28 9.67 39.60
CA GLU A 24 22.94 8.30 40.01
C GLU A 24 21.43 7.98 40.12
N SER A 25 20.56 8.83 39.56
CA SER A 25 19.11 8.63 39.51
C SER A 25 18.60 8.15 38.15
N ASN A 26 17.44 7.49 38.13
CA ASN A 26 16.72 7.06 36.91
C ASN A 26 16.05 8.25 36.17
N SER A 27 16.85 9.25 35.83
CA SER A 27 16.42 10.55 35.30
C SER A 27 16.96 10.84 33.90
N LEU A 28 17.72 9.90 33.32
CA LEU A 28 18.36 10.11 32.02
C LEU A 28 17.46 9.63 30.89
N TYR A 29 17.10 10.56 30.01
CA TYR A 29 16.40 10.32 28.75
C TYR A 29 17.39 10.38 27.58
N ILE A 30 17.39 9.36 26.73
CA ILE A 30 18.26 9.34 25.54
C ILE A 30 17.43 9.77 24.34
N ILE A 31 17.77 10.93 23.77
CA ILE A 31 17.04 11.52 22.64
C ILE A 31 17.41 10.77 21.34
N HIS A 32 18.70 10.55 21.11
CA HIS A 32 19.23 9.74 20.01
C HIS A 32 20.62 9.20 20.36
N ASP A 33 21.27 8.48 19.44
CA ASP A 33 22.57 7.81 19.64
C ASP A 33 23.71 8.73 20.12
N THR A 34 23.53 10.05 20.05
CA THR A 34 24.56 11.07 20.37
C THR A 34 24.03 12.21 21.23
N ALA A 35 22.78 12.15 21.71
CA ALA A 35 22.23 13.15 22.61
C ALA A 35 21.34 12.49 23.67
N CYS A 36 21.46 12.98 24.88
CA CYS A 36 20.63 12.65 26.03
C CYS A 36 20.32 13.94 26.77
N GLU A 37 19.37 13.88 27.69
CA GLU A 37 19.11 14.92 28.66
C GLU A 37 18.81 14.26 30.02
N CYS A 38 19.27 14.88 31.10
CA CYS A 38 18.94 14.46 32.45
C CYS A 38 17.91 15.41 33.06
N GLU A 39 16.84 14.88 33.66
CA GLU A 39 15.79 15.67 34.32
C GLU A 39 16.34 16.58 35.43
N ASN A 40 17.48 16.21 36.02
CA ASN A 40 18.17 16.98 37.05
C ASN A 40 19.13 18.06 36.48
N GLY A 41 19.17 18.26 35.16
CA GLY A 41 20.03 19.25 34.50
C GLY A 41 21.53 18.91 34.53
N CYS A 42 21.88 17.62 34.51
CA CYS A 42 23.27 17.16 34.40
C CYS A 42 23.86 17.48 33.01
N GLU A 43 25.18 17.64 32.90
CA GLU A 43 25.81 18.03 31.63
C GLU A 43 25.98 16.82 30.68
N ASP A 44 25.46 16.93 29.45
CA ASP A 44 25.44 15.79 28.50
C ASP A 44 26.83 15.41 27.97
N ASN A 45 27.81 16.32 28.06
CA ASN A 45 29.14 16.20 27.47
C ASN A 45 29.97 15.02 28.01
N LEU A 46 29.58 14.46 29.14
CA LEU A 46 30.31 13.40 29.85
C LEU A 46 29.62 12.02 29.75
N ILE A 47 28.48 11.95 29.06
CA ILE A 47 27.62 10.78 29.07
C ILE A 47 27.92 9.87 27.87
N ASP A 48 28.56 8.73 28.11
CA ASP A 48 28.77 7.68 27.11
C ASP A 48 27.47 6.86 26.91
N ILE A 49 26.63 7.34 25.99
CA ILE A 49 25.37 6.72 25.58
C ILE A 49 25.56 5.25 25.14
N ALA A 50 26.64 4.94 24.41
CA ALA A 50 26.91 3.58 23.97
C ALA A 50 27.18 2.65 25.16
N THR A 51 27.86 3.14 26.20
CA THR A 51 28.05 2.40 27.46
C THR A 51 26.75 2.23 28.23
N ILE A 52 25.88 3.25 28.29
CA ILE A 52 24.57 3.14 28.96
C ILE A 52 23.73 2.03 28.36
N PHE A 53 23.60 2.01 27.03
CA PHE A 53 22.86 0.96 26.34
C PHE A 53 23.49 -0.43 26.53
N ARG A 54 24.83 -0.54 26.59
CA ARG A 54 25.51 -1.82 26.87
C ARG A 54 25.24 -2.34 28.28
N LYS A 55 25.12 -1.44 29.26
CA LYS A 55 24.77 -1.80 30.65
C LYS A 55 23.31 -2.21 30.77
N ASP A 56 22.43 -1.63 29.94
CA ASP A 56 20.97 -1.85 29.91
C ASP A 56 20.33 -1.79 31.31
N ASN A 57 20.81 -0.87 32.15
CA ASN A 57 20.31 -0.66 33.51
C ASN A 57 19.34 0.52 33.52
N PHE A 58 18.04 0.22 33.57
CA PHE A 58 16.94 1.19 33.55
C PHE A 58 15.82 0.77 34.50
N ASP A 59 15.02 1.73 34.95
CA ASP A 59 13.88 1.52 35.84
C ASP A 59 12.59 2.06 35.22
N GLY A 60 11.99 1.24 34.35
CA GLY A 60 10.77 1.56 33.63
C GLY A 60 11.00 2.45 32.41
N PHE A 61 9.93 3.06 31.93
CA PHE A 61 9.91 3.83 30.68
C PHE A 61 9.21 5.18 30.88
N PHE A 62 9.69 6.21 30.18
CA PHE A 62 9.04 7.51 30.07
C PHE A 62 7.87 7.44 29.08
N THR A 63 6.76 8.08 29.43
CA THR A 63 5.67 8.37 28.47
C THR A 63 6.00 9.64 27.69
N SER A 64 5.36 9.83 26.53
CA SER A 64 5.52 11.03 25.70
C SER A 64 5.02 12.29 26.40
N GLY A 65 3.97 12.17 27.23
CA GLY A 65 3.52 13.26 28.10
C GLY A 65 4.63 13.71 29.05
N TYR A 66 5.24 12.77 29.77
CA TYR A 66 6.36 13.07 30.68
C TYR A 66 7.52 13.71 29.93
N ILE A 67 7.89 13.17 28.75
CA ILE A 67 9.04 13.67 28.01
C ILE A 67 8.87 15.13 27.62
N ARG A 68 7.69 15.50 27.11
CA ARG A 68 7.41 16.90 26.73
C ARG A 68 7.40 17.88 27.90
N GLU A 69 7.07 17.40 29.09
CA GLU A 69 7.03 18.24 30.29
C GLU A 69 8.42 18.45 30.89
N HIS A 70 9.35 17.52 30.71
CA HIS A 70 10.62 17.48 31.45
C HIS A 70 11.88 17.58 30.57
N PHE A 71 11.79 17.38 29.25
CA PHE A 71 12.91 17.40 28.32
C PHE A 71 12.64 18.33 27.14
N TRP A 72 13.71 18.86 26.55
CA TRP A 72 13.62 19.65 25.33
C TRP A 72 13.56 18.72 24.11
N VAL A 73 12.61 18.98 23.22
CA VAL A 73 12.43 18.21 21.99
C VAL A 73 12.36 19.18 20.80
N ASP A 74 13.38 19.14 19.95
CA ASP A 74 13.41 19.88 18.68
C ASP A 74 12.61 19.12 17.60
N ASP A 75 11.29 19.26 17.67
CA ASP A 75 10.40 18.68 16.65
C ASP A 75 10.66 19.29 15.25
N GLU A 76 11.29 20.46 15.14
CA GLU A 76 11.40 21.21 13.89
C GLU A 76 12.38 20.56 12.90
N LYS A 77 13.50 20.00 13.39
CA LYS A 77 14.53 19.35 12.56
C LYS A 77 14.10 18.04 11.91
N MET A 78 13.24 17.24 12.55
CA MET A 78 12.75 16.00 11.94
C MET A 78 11.84 16.25 10.72
N ASN A 79 11.38 17.49 10.51
CA ASN A 79 10.27 17.82 9.62
C ASN A 79 10.67 18.60 8.34
N GLN A 80 11.97 18.88 8.13
CA GLN A 80 12.42 19.80 7.09
C GLN A 80 12.18 19.28 5.65
N MET A 81 12.42 17.98 5.37
CA MET A 81 12.45 17.46 4.00
C MET A 81 11.08 17.31 3.30
N LEU A 82 10.07 16.77 4.00
CA LEU A 82 8.70 16.67 3.44
C LEU A 82 8.04 18.06 3.32
N THR A 83 8.45 19.00 4.19
CA THR A 83 7.98 20.38 4.15
C THR A 83 8.45 21.05 2.86
N GLU A 84 9.70 20.79 2.44
CA GLU A 84 10.21 21.26 1.15
C GLU A 84 9.34 20.82 -0.04
N ILE A 85 8.83 19.58 -0.05
CA ILE A 85 8.03 19.06 -1.18
C ILE A 85 6.60 19.63 -1.20
N ILE A 86 6.00 19.82 -0.03
CA ILE A 86 4.63 20.36 0.08
C ILE A 86 4.60 21.88 -0.11
N GLU A 87 5.61 22.58 0.39
CA GLU A 87 5.72 24.05 0.35
C GLU A 87 6.33 24.58 -0.93
N ASP A 88 6.92 23.72 -1.76
CA ASP A 88 7.37 24.15 -3.06
C ASP A 88 6.16 24.73 -3.83
N ASN A 89 6.34 25.94 -4.34
CA ASN A 89 5.26 26.80 -4.85
C ASN A 89 5.04 26.63 -6.35
N ARG A 90 5.83 25.77 -7.02
CA ARG A 90 5.61 25.38 -8.43
C ARG A 90 4.26 24.64 -8.68
N TYR A 91 3.48 24.33 -7.63
CA TYR A 91 2.46 23.25 -7.60
C TYR A 91 1.05 23.79 -7.32
N GLY A 92 0.59 24.82 -8.05
CA GLY A 92 -0.71 25.49 -7.84
C GLY A 92 -1.98 24.63 -8.01
N LEU A 93 -1.87 23.30 -8.01
CA LEU A 93 -2.98 22.34 -8.16
C LEU A 93 -3.74 22.11 -6.85
N LEU A 94 -3.03 22.05 -5.72
CA LEU A 94 -3.65 21.97 -4.39
C LEU A 94 -3.80 23.38 -3.81
N SER A 95 -4.97 23.67 -3.25
CA SER A 95 -5.20 24.89 -2.48
C SER A 95 -4.29 24.93 -1.25
N THR A 96 -3.99 26.13 -0.76
CA THR A 96 -3.21 26.32 0.48
C THR A 96 -3.80 25.52 1.64
N ASN A 97 -5.13 25.42 1.75
CA ASN A 97 -5.79 24.62 2.77
C ASN A 97 -5.51 23.12 2.62
N GLU A 98 -5.55 22.57 1.40
CA GLU A 98 -5.24 21.16 1.16
C GLU A 98 -3.78 20.84 1.45
N LYS A 99 -2.85 21.72 1.02
CA LYS A 99 -1.42 21.59 1.35
C LYS A 99 -1.21 21.59 2.87
N GLN A 100 -1.84 22.52 3.58
CA GLN A 100 -1.74 22.60 5.04
C GLN A 100 -2.37 21.39 5.74
N LYS A 101 -3.46 20.82 5.20
CA LYS A 101 -4.04 19.56 5.71
C LYS A 101 -3.09 18.39 5.52
N ILE A 102 -2.56 18.19 4.31
CA ILE A 102 -1.59 17.10 4.03
C ILE A 102 -0.34 17.26 4.90
N LYS A 103 0.16 18.48 5.05
CA LYS A 103 1.23 18.85 6.00
C LYS A 103 0.85 18.40 7.42
N SER A 104 -0.28 18.86 7.93
CA SER A 104 -0.76 18.49 9.26
C SER A 104 -0.89 16.96 9.46
N PHE A 105 -1.32 16.22 8.43
CA PHE A 105 -1.41 14.76 8.49
C PHE A 105 -0.03 14.12 8.56
N LEU A 106 0.85 14.41 7.60
CA LEU A 106 2.19 13.83 7.48
C LEU A 106 3.10 14.13 8.68
N PHE A 107 2.92 15.28 9.31
CA PHE A 107 3.83 15.71 10.39
C PHE A 107 3.19 15.54 11.74
N LYS A 108 2.14 16.34 11.99
CA LYS A 108 1.59 16.49 13.32
C LYS A 108 0.87 15.21 13.73
N ARG A 109 -0.02 14.69 12.89
CA ARG A 109 -0.79 13.50 13.24
C ARG A 109 0.06 12.23 13.23
N THR A 110 0.90 12.04 12.21
CA THR A 110 1.79 10.89 12.13
C THR A 110 2.69 10.77 13.37
N SER A 111 3.37 11.87 13.74
CA SER A 111 4.22 11.88 14.95
C SER A 111 3.40 11.63 16.22
N GLN A 112 2.25 12.31 16.37
CA GLN A 112 1.37 12.12 17.53
C GLN A 112 0.85 10.68 17.67
N ILE A 113 0.54 10.01 16.55
CA ILE A 113 0.11 8.61 16.58
C ILE A 113 1.26 7.70 16.96
N GLU A 114 2.46 7.92 16.41
CA GLU A 114 3.64 7.16 16.78
C GLU A 114 3.98 7.27 18.27
N GLU A 115 3.83 8.47 18.85
CA GLU A 115 3.96 8.70 20.28
C GLU A 115 2.90 7.95 21.07
N LYS A 116 1.62 8.05 20.69
CA LYS A 116 0.52 7.34 21.36
C LYS A 116 0.69 5.82 21.29
N LEU A 117 1.23 5.29 20.19
CA LEU A 117 1.54 3.88 20.05
C LEU A 117 2.70 3.46 20.96
N ASP A 118 3.77 4.27 21.07
CA ASP A 118 4.85 4.03 22.03
C ASP A 118 4.30 4.07 23.48
N ASP A 119 3.47 5.06 23.80
CA ASP A 119 2.86 5.22 25.12
C ASP A 119 1.97 4.02 25.47
N LEU A 120 1.18 3.53 24.51
CA LEU A 120 0.34 2.35 24.69
C LEU A 120 1.18 1.10 25.03
N VAL A 121 2.34 0.94 24.39
CA VAL A 121 3.29 -0.13 24.71
C VAL A 121 3.91 0.07 26.10
N VAL A 122 4.35 1.29 26.41
CA VAL A 122 4.94 1.64 27.72
C VAL A 122 3.97 1.36 28.85
N ASP A 123 2.71 1.77 28.70
CA ASP A 123 1.65 1.54 29.69
C ASP A 123 1.42 0.04 29.91
N TYR A 124 1.41 -0.75 28.84
CA TYR A 124 1.33 -2.20 28.94
C TYR A 124 2.52 -2.80 29.70
N LEU A 125 3.74 -2.37 29.38
CA LEU A 125 4.95 -2.85 30.06
C LEU A 125 4.93 -2.49 31.54
N ASN A 126 4.63 -1.24 31.88
CA ASN A 126 4.55 -0.76 33.26
C ASN A 126 3.47 -1.49 34.06
N LYS A 127 2.25 -1.60 33.51
CA LYS A 127 1.12 -2.26 34.18
C LYS A 127 1.38 -3.74 34.47
N ASN A 128 2.14 -4.41 33.61
CA ASN A 128 2.52 -5.82 33.78
C ASN A 128 3.90 -6.01 34.43
N SER A 129 4.55 -4.93 34.89
CA SER A 129 5.90 -4.95 35.47
C SER A 129 6.93 -5.65 34.57
N LEU A 130 6.81 -5.47 33.26
CA LEU A 130 7.69 -6.06 32.26
C LEU A 130 8.84 -5.11 31.93
N LYS A 131 10.07 -5.61 32.04
CA LYS A 131 11.27 -4.86 31.61
C LYS A 131 11.51 -4.94 30.10
N LYS A 132 10.89 -5.90 29.41
CA LYS A 132 11.05 -6.08 27.97
C LYS A 132 9.74 -6.50 27.33
N VAL A 133 9.59 -6.16 26.06
CA VAL A 133 8.52 -6.70 25.22
C VAL A 133 8.60 -8.24 25.24
N PRO A 134 7.47 -8.95 25.43
CA PRO A 134 7.44 -10.40 25.38
C PRO A 134 8.07 -10.93 24.08
N SER A 135 8.84 -12.02 24.19
CA SER A 135 9.44 -12.68 23.02
C SER A 135 8.42 -13.45 22.18
N GLU A 136 7.33 -13.90 22.80
CA GLU A 136 6.21 -14.56 22.14
C GLU A 136 5.14 -13.52 21.75
N MET A 137 4.49 -13.76 20.61
CA MET A 137 3.41 -12.89 20.14
C MET A 137 2.18 -13.02 21.04
N THR A 138 1.90 -11.99 21.84
CA THR A 138 0.66 -11.88 22.60
C THR A 138 -0.44 -11.28 21.73
N VAL A 139 -1.72 -11.44 22.11
CA VAL A 139 -2.83 -10.77 21.40
C VAL A 139 -2.68 -9.24 21.45
N PHE A 140 -2.28 -8.70 22.60
CA PHE A 140 -1.96 -7.27 22.71
C PHE A 140 -0.83 -6.89 21.76
N GLY A 141 0.24 -7.69 21.68
CA GLY A 141 1.31 -7.47 20.70
C GLY A 141 0.82 -7.49 19.26
N TYR A 142 -0.04 -8.43 18.91
CA TYR A 142 -0.64 -8.48 17.57
C TYR A 142 -1.46 -7.23 17.28
N LEU A 143 -2.27 -6.77 18.25
CA LEU A 143 -3.06 -5.55 18.15
C LEU A 143 -2.17 -4.31 17.94
N ILE A 144 -1.08 -4.16 18.71
CA ILE A 144 -0.12 -3.06 18.53
C ILE A 144 0.47 -3.07 17.13
N ASN A 145 0.97 -4.22 16.69
CA ASN A 145 1.53 -4.34 15.34
C ASN A 145 0.48 -4.02 14.28
N LEU A 146 -0.80 -4.34 14.52
CA LEU A 146 -1.87 -4.06 13.55
C LEU A 146 -2.21 -2.57 13.50
N LEU A 147 -2.14 -1.88 14.64
CA LEU A 147 -2.26 -0.42 14.70
C LEU A 147 -1.09 0.27 13.99
N GLU A 148 0.14 -0.17 14.24
CA GLU A 148 1.35 0.33 13.55
C GLU A 148 1.27 0.09 12.04
N ASP A 149 0.83 -1.10 11.62
CA ASP A 149 0.69 -1.46 10.21
C ASP A 149 -0.40 -0.63 9.51
N THR A 150 -1.51 -0.40 10.22
CA THR A 150 -2.58 0.50 9.75
C THR A 150 -2.05 1.92 9.56
N HIS A 151 -1.29 2.43 10.54
CA HIS A 151 -0.65 3.74 10.46
C HIS A 151 0.33 3.82 9.28
N PHE A 152 1.13 2.77 9.05
CA PHE A 152 2.04 2.68 7.91
C PHE A 152 1.31 2.87 6.57
N PHE A 153 0.21 2.17 6.32
CA PHE A 153 -0.55 2.33 5.07
C PHE A 153 -1.20 3.71 4.96
N MET A 154 -1.64 4.32 6.07
CA MET A 154 -2.14 5.69 6.06
C MET A 154 -1.04 6.69 5.70
N ASN A 155 0.18 6.48 6.19
CA ASN A 155 1.35 7.28 5.80
C ASN A 155 1.71 7.08 4.32
N LEU A 156 1.65 5.86 3.79
CA LEU A 156 1.83 5.65 2.35
C LEU A 156 0.79 6.41 1.53
N CYS A 157 -0.49 6.39 1.94
CA CYS A 157 -1.54 7.19 1.30
C CYS A 157 -1.22 8.69 1.33
N CYS A 158 -0.74 9.23 2.46
CA CYS A 158 -0.29 10.61 2.54
C CYS A 158 0.86 10.91 1.56
N LYS A 159 1.87 10.02 1.49
CA LYS A 159 3.03 10.16 0.59
C LYS A 159 2.59 10.18 -0.87
N ASP A 160 1.69 9.30 -1.27
CA ASP A 160 1.11 9.30 -2.61
C ASP A 160 0.34 10.58 -2.93
N LEU A 161 -0.46 11.09 -1.99
CA LEU A 161 -1.17 12.35 -2.16
C LEU A 161 -0.21 13.54 -2.33
N ALA A 162 0.92 13.53 -1.64
CA ALA A 162 1.98 14.53 -1.84
C ALA A 162 2.67 14.36 -3.21
N LEU A 163 2.98 13.12 -3.59
CA LEU A 163 3.65 12.79 -4.86
C LEU A 163 2.76 12.97 -6.10
N PHE A 164 1.43 13.01 -5.94
CA PHE A 164 0.49 13.19 -7.05
C PHE A 164 0.86 14.40 -7.94
N ASN A 165 1.17 15.54 -7.32
CA ASN A 165 1.55 16.73 -8.08
C ASN A 165 2.90 16.57 -8.77
N CYS A 166 3.88 15.93 -8.10
CA CYS A 166 5.15 15.58 -8.74
C CYS A 166 4.89 14.69 -9.97
N GLY A 167 3.94 13.77 -9.87
CA GLY A 167 3.60 12.88 -10.96
C GLY A 167 2.98 13.57 -12.17
N ILE A 168 2.21 14.64 -11.97
CA ILE A 168 1.71 15.48 -13.07
C ILE A 168 2.84 16.33 -13.67
N LEU A 169 3.72 16.89 -12.83
CA LEU A 169 4.74 17.84 -13.30
C LEU A 169 5.92 17.18 -14.01
N PHE A 170 6.33 16.01 -13.53
CA PHE A 170 7.55 15.35 -13.99
C PHE A 170 7.29 14.12 -14.85
N ALA A 171 6.03 13.78 -15.14
CA ALA A 171 5.71 12.74 -16.11
C ALA A 171 6.34 12.95 -17.51
N PRO A 172 6.53 14.18 -18.04
CA PRO A 172 7.19 14.38 -19.34
C PRO A 172 8.66 13.93 -19.36
N ILE A 173 9.34 13.98 -18.21
CA ILE A 173 10.70 13.45 -18.04
C ILE A 173 10.69 12.00 -17.54
N GLN A 174 9.62 11.28 -17.87
CA GLN A 174 9.38 9.90 -17.49
C GLN A 174 9.40 9.70 -15.97
N PHE A 175 8.82 10.59 -15.16
CA PHE A 175 8.44 10.27 -13.77
C PHE A 175 7.13 9.45 -13.74
N TYR A 176 6.73 8.94 -12.57
CA TYR A 176 5.46 8.24 -12.42
C TYR A 176 4.29 9.21 -12.63
N SER A 177 3.23 8.83 -13.33
CA SER A 177 2.10 9.73 -13.61
C SER A 177 1.29 10.09 -12.37
N GLY A 178 0.53 11.19 -12.39
CA GLY A 178 -0.38 11.57 -11.30
C GLY A 178 -1.35 10.43 -10.91
N ARG A 179 -1.96 9.76 -11.91
CA ARG A 179 -2.83 8.58 -11.64
C ARG A 179 -2.13 7.42 -10.95
N PHE A 180 -0.81 7.26 -11.11
CA PHE A 180 -0.05 6.19 -10.45
C PHE A 180 -0.16 6.36 -8.94
N PHE A 181 0.14 7.57 -8.46
CA PHE A 181 0.07 7.95 -7.05
C PHE A 181 -1.37 7.99 -6.55
N TYR A 182 -2.30 8.53 -7.33
CA TYR A 182 -3.71 8.54 -6.95
C TYR A 182 -4.25 7.13 -6.68
N ASN A 183 -3.99 6.18 -7.60
CA ASN A 183 -4.46 4.81 -7.45
C ASN A 183 -3.79 4.12 -6.25
N ASN A 184 -2.50 4.37 -6.01
CA ASN A 184 -1.81 3.88 -4.82
C ASN A 184 -2.45 4.41 -3.54
N ALA A 185 -2.73 5.72 -3.47
CA ALA A 185 -3.34 6.33 -2.30
C ALA A 185 -4.71 5.70 -1.97
N VAL A 186 -5.53 5.41 -2.99
CA VAL A 186 -6.80 4.69 -2.84
C VAL A 186 -6.58 3.28 -2.29
N GLU A 187 -5.61 2.52 -2.83
CA GLU A 187 -5.32 1.16 -2.36
C GLU A 187 -4.78 1.13 -0.93
N HIS A 188 -3.83 2.02 -0.60
CA HIS A 188 -3.26 2.15 0.74
C HIS A 188 -4.33 2.54 1.77
N LEU A 189 -5.22 3.47 1.45
CA LEU A 189 -6.33 3.81 2.34
C LEU A 189 -7.29 2.64 2.53
N PHE A 190 -7.55 1.85 1.48
CA PHE A 190 -8.40 0.67 1.58
C PHE A 190 -7.74 -0.42 2.44
N GLN A 191 -6.42 -0.63 2.33
CA GLN A 191 -5.66 -1.54 3.18
C GLN A 191 -5.69 -1.12 4.65
N ALA A 192 -5.60 0.18 4.93
CA ALA A 192 -5.80 0.71 6.28
C ALA A 192 -7.23 0.47 6.77
N ASN A 193 -8.24 0.77 5.94
CA ASN A 193 -9.65 0.57 6.28
C ASN A 193 -9.97 -0.87 6.69
N GLU A 194 -9.54 -1.87 5.90
CA GLU A 194 -9.81 -3.28 6.24
C GLU A 194 -9.16 -3.69 7.56
N ARG A 195 -7.95 -3.19 7.87
CA ARG A 195 -7.29 -3.43 9.16
C ARG A 195 -8.01 -2.76 10.33
N LEU A 196 -8.54 -1.55 10.15
CA LEU A 196 -9.36 -0.87 11.16
C LEU A 196 -10.57 -1.72 11.55
N TYR A 197 -11.21 -2.41 10.60
CA TYR A 197 -12.28 -3.37 10.91
C TYR A 197 -11.76 -4.61 11.64
N VAL A 198 -10.60 -5.14 11.30
CA VAL A 198 -9.99 -6.24 12.06
C VAL A 198 -9.70 -5.82 13.51
N ILE A 199 -9.13 -4.63 13.71
CA ILE A 199 -8.88 -4.04 15.04
C ILE A 199 -10.19 -3.92 15.82
N LEU A 200 -11.25 -3.38 15.21
CA LEU A 200 -12.58 -3.34 15.82
C LEU A 200 -13.09 -4.73 16.18
N GLY A 201 -12.90 -5.71 15.31
CA GLY A 201 -13.25 -7.09 15.60
C GLY A 201 -12.55 -7.61 16.85
N ILE A 202 -11.25 -7.35 17.00
CA ILE A 202 -10.47 -7.74 18.19
C ILE A 202 -11.02 -7.03 19.44
N LEU A 203 -11.16 -5.70 19.40
CA LEU A 203 -11.57 -4.89 20.56
C LEU A 203 -12.99 -5.23 21.05
N TYR A 204 -13.90 -5.60 20.14
CA TYR A 204 -15.29 -5.93 20.48
C TYR A 204 -15.55 -7.45 20.59
N ASN A 205 -14.49 -8.27 20.61
CA ASN A 205 -14.57 -9.72 20.77
C ASN A 205 -15.38 -10.40 19.65
N TYR A 206 -15.14 -10.03 18.40
CA TYR A 206 -15.65 -10.72 17.22
C TYR A 206 -15.04 -12.11 17.12
N ASN A 207 -15.87 -13.11 16.86
CA ASN A 207 -15.43 -14.48 16.67
C ASN A 207 -14.91 -14.65 15.23
N PHE A 208 -13.59 -14.60 15.05
CA PHE A 208 -12.94 -14.78 13.74
C PHE A 208 -13.01 -16.25 13.31
N ASP A 209 -13.40 -16.50 12.06
CA ASP A 209 -13.40 -17.82 11.43
C ASP A 209 -11.98 -18.17 10.96
N ASP A 210 -11.58 -19.44 11.07
CA ASP A 210 -10.27 -19.94 10.60
C ASP A 210 -10.09 -19.72 9.09
N ASP A 211 -11.18 -19.80 8.32
CA ASP A 211 -11.22 -19.36 6.94
C ASP A 211 -11.30 -17.83 6.90
N LEU A 212 -10.13 -17.20 6.82
CA LEU A 212 -9.98 -15.73 6.81
C LEU A 212 -10.84 -15.05 5.72
N SER A 213 -11.18 -15.73 4.63
CA SER A 213 -12.05 -15.17 3.59
C SER A 213 -13.49 -14.90 4.07
N ARG A 214 -13.87 -15.49 5.21
CA ARG A 214 -15.16 -15.29 5.88
C ARG A 214 -15.15 -14.15 6.88
N ASN A 215 -14.00 -13.61 7.24
CA ASN A 215 -13.84 -12.49 8.18
C ASN A 215 -13.98 -11.13 7.48
N LYS A 216 -15.03 -10.97 6.69
CA LYS A 216 -15.27 -9.77 5.89
C LYS A 216 -15.65 -8.58 6.78
N SER A 217 -15.15 -7.39 6.46
CA SER A 217 -15.40 -6.14 7.22
C SER A 217 -16.88 -5.88 7.55
N TYR A 218 -17.80 -6.15 6.62
CA TYR A 218 -19.24 -5.96 6.87
C TYR A 218 -19.81 -6.92 7.94
N ARG A 219 -19.23 -8.12 8.11
CA ARG A 219 -19.65 -9.08 9.14
C ARG A 219 -19.21 -8.63 10.51
N ILE A 220 -17.97 -8.16 10.61
CA ILE A 220 -17.43 -7.54 11.82
C ILE A 220 -18.30 -6.33 12.19
N GLU A 221 -18.58 -5.46 11.23
CA GLU A 221 -19.42 -4.29 11.44
C GLU A 221 -20.84 -4.64 11.95
N ASN A 222 -21.49 -5.62 11.31
CA ASN A 222 -22.82 -6.07 11.72
C ASN A 222 -22.82 -6.64 13.14
N TYR A 223 -21.74 -7.29 13.55
CA TYR A 223 -21.57 -7.79 14.89
C TYR A 223 -21.39 -6.65 15.91
N ILE A 224 -20.44 -5.72 15.69
CA ILE A 224 -20.13 -4.65 16.65
C ILE A 224 -21.28 -3.65 16.82
N LYS A 225 -22.12 -3.45 15.79
CA LYS A 225 -23.32 -2.59 15.87
C LYS A 225 -24.28 -2.95 17.00
N ASN A 226 -24.26 -4.20 17.45
CA ASN A 226 -25.12 -4.68 18.53
C ASN A 226 -24.54 -4.43 19.92
N LYS A 227 -23.27 -4.04 20.03
CA LYS A 227 -22.56 -3.81 21.29
C LYS A 227 -22.90 -2.43 21.87
N ALA A 228 -23.16 -2.38 23.18
CA ALA A 228 -23.69 -1.17 23.84
C ALA A 228 -22.66 -0.04 23.94
N ASP A 229 -21.43 -0.39 24.27
CA ASP A 229 -20.23 0.46 24.23
C ASP A 229 -19.98 1.03 22.83
N TYR A 230 -20.07 0.23 21.76
CA TYR A 230 -19.95 0.71 20.38
C TYR A 230 -21.03 1.75 20.05
N LYS A 231 -22.29 1.49 20.42
CA LYS A 231 -23.43 2.37 20.09
C LYS A 231 -23.28 3.80 20.61
N ASN A 232 -22.54 3.98 21.71
CA ASN A 232 -22.32 5.26 22.37
C ASN A 232 -20.90 5.81 22.13
N SER A 233 -20.06 5.11 21.37
CA SER A 233 -18.67 5.48 21.11
C SER A 233 -18.52 6.58 20.06
N ASP A 234 -17.43 7.33 20.12
CA ASP A 234 -17.02 8.24 19.04
C ASP A 234 -16.58 7.49 17.78
N ILE A 235 -16.12 6.24 17.93
CA ILE A 235 -15.83 5.32 16.82
C ILE A 235 -17.04 5.19 15.89
N LYS A 236 -18.24 4.93 16.45
CA LYS A 236 -19.46 4.83 15.65
C LYS A 236 -19.76 6.13 14.90
N LYS A 237 -19.65 7.28 15.58
CA LYS A 237 -19.90 8.59 14.95
C LYS A 237 -18.96 8.85 13.77
N ILE A 238 -17.68 8.49 13.90
CA ILE A 238 -16.68 8.63 12.83
C ILE A 238 -17.02 7.70 11.65
N LEU A 239 -17.35 6.44 11.91
CA LEU A 239 -17.75 5.48 10.87
C LEU A 239 -19.06 5.89 10.17
N GLU A 240 -20.04 6.39 10.91
CA GLU A 240 -21.27 6.94 10.34
C GLU A 240 -21.00 8.17 9.47
N SER A 241 -20.10 9.06 9.89
CA SER A 241 -19.67 10.23 9.10
C SER A 241 -19.00 9.83 7.78
N LEU A 242 -18.13 8.82 7.80
CA LEU A 242 -17.52 8.28 6.58
C LEU A 242 -18.57 7.71 5.61
N LYS A 243 -19.66 7.13 6.14
CA LYS A 243 -20.74 6.53 5.34
C LYS A 243 -21.72 7.56 4.81
N SER A 244 -22.12 8.53 5.64
CA SER A 244 -23.15 9.52 5.29
C SER A 244 -22.72 10.46 4.17
N ASN A 245 -21.41 10.69 4.00
CA ASN A 245 -20.88 11.60 2.98
C ASN A 245 -20.75 10.96 1.58
N GLN A 246 -21.32 9.76 1.32
CA GLN A 246 -21.10 8.97 0.08
C GLN A 246 -19.62 8.66 -0.20
N MET A 247 -18.75 8.87 0.77
CA MET A 247 -17.30 8.78 0.61
C MET A 247 -16.84 7.32 0.59
N TYR A 248 -17.45 6.45 1.38
CA TYR A 248 -17.23 5.01 1.26
C TYR A 248 -17.67 4.45 -0.10
N ASP A 249 -18.81 4.90 -0.63
CA ASP A 249 -19.26 4.48 -1.96
C ASP A 249 -18.32 4.99 -3.05
N THR A 250 -17.80 6.21 -2.85
CA THR A 250 -16.77 6.80 -3.70
C THR A 250 -15.46 6.00 -3.65
N LEU A 251 -14.92 5.69 -2.47
CA LEU A 251 -13.72 4.86 -2.33
C LEU A 251 -13.91 3.45 -2.89
N LYS A 252 -15.07 2.83 -2.60
CA LYS A 252 -15.40 1.49 -3.09
C LYS A 252 -15.51 1.47 -4.61
N SER A 253 -16.17 2.47 -5.21
CA SER A 253 -16.26 2.59 -6.66
C SER A 253 -14.90 2.86 -7.30
N MET A 254 -14.07 3.72 -6.68
CA MET A 254 -12.70 3.98 -7.13
C MET A 254 -11.85 2.71 -7.10
N ARG A 255 -11.90 1.94 -6.01
CA ARG A 255 -11.20 0.66 -5.91
C ARG A 255 -11.72 -0.35 -6.93
N GLN A 256 -13.04 -0.43 -7.11
CA GLN A 256 -13.64 -1.35 -8.07
C GLN A 256 -13.19 -1.03 -9.50
N ILE A 257 -13.15 0.25 -9.87
CA ILE A 257 -12.65 0.74 -11.16
C ILE A 257 -11.14 0.49 -11.28
N ASN A 258 -10.38 0.73 -10.22
CA ASN A 258 -8.94 0.50 -10.22
C ASN A 258 -8.61 -1.00 -10.35
N THR A 259 -9.40 -1.88 -9.74
CA THR A 259 -9.09 -3.31 -9.65
C THR A 259 -9.72 -4.11 -10.78
N HIS A 260 -11.03 -4.02 -10.98
CA HIS A 260 -11.79 -4.98 -11.78
C HIS A 260 -12.31 -4.40 -13.09
N ASP A 261 -12.84 -3.19 -13.03
CA ASP A 261 -13.47 -2.56 -14.19
C ASP A 261 -12.45 -1.70 -14.97
N LEU A 262 -12.91 -1.07 -16.05
CA LEU A 262 -12.08 -0.16 -16.84
C LEU A 262 -11.73 1.08 -16.03
N SER A 263 -10.44 1.45 -15.99
CA SER A 263 -9.97 2.63 -15.25
C SER A 263 -10.70 3.91 -15.69
N TYR A 264 -10.77 4.92 -14.81
CA TYR A 264 -11.38 6.21 -15.17
C TYR A 264 -10.77 6.83 -16.42
N PHE A 265 -9.44 6.75 -16.55
CA PHE A 265 -8.71 7.22 -17.71
C PHE A 265 -9.15 6.47 -18.98
N SER A 266 -9.12 5.14 -18.94
CA SER A 266 -9.50 4.31 -20.09
C SER A 266 -10.98 4.43 -20.45
N LYS A 267 -11.85 4.67 -19.46
CA LYS A 267 -13.28 4.94 -19.68
C LYS A 267 -13.49 6.32 -20.32
N ALA A 268 -12.78 7.34 -19.86
CA ALA A 268 -12.82 8.66 -20.46
C ALA A 268 -12.34 8.62 -21.92
N ILE A 269 -11.30 7.84 -22.23
CA ILE A 269 -10.87 7.55 -23.60
C ILE A 269 -12.02 6.92 -24.39
N GLU A 270 -12.61 5.85 -23.86
CA GLU A 270 -13.66 5.11 -24.56
C GLU A 270 -14.87 5.99 -24.86
N ASP A 271 -15.32 6.77 -23.89
CA ASP A 271 -16.47 7.68 -24.02
C ASP A 271 -16.17 8.77 -25.07
N GLN A 272 -14.96 9.33 -25.08
CA GLN A 272 -14.56 10.33 -26.08
C GLN A 272 -14.47 9.74 -27.49
N ILE A 273 -13.82 8.57 -27.65
CA ILE A 273 -13.74 7.84 -28.92
C ILE A 273 -15.13 7.59 -29.50
N LYS A 274 -16.11 7.21 -28.66
CA LYS A 274 -17.49 6.96 -29.10
C LYS A 274 -18.20 8.23 -29.57
N THR A 275 -17.87 9.38 -29.01
CA THR A 275 -18.55 10.65 -29.34
C THR A 275 -17.97 11.36 -30.56
N ASP A 276 -16.66 11.28 -30.79
CA ASP A 276 -15.99 12.04 -31.85
C ASP A 276 -14.59 11.46 -32.15
N ALA A 277 -14.43 10.80 -33.30
CA ALA A 277 -13.18 10.16 -33.70
C ALA A 277 -12.03 11.16 -33.95
N VAL A 278 -12.34 12.43 -34.24
CA VAL A 278 -11.33 13.49 -34.40
C VAL A 278 -10.85 13.96 -33.03
N LYS A 279 -11.76 14.14 -32.07
CA LYS A 279 -11.38 14.45 -30.67
C LYS A 279 -10.66 13.31 -29.96
N ALA A 280 -10.84 12.07 -30.41
CA ALA A 280 -10.05 10.95 -29.92
C ALA A 280 -8.56 11.17 -30.18
N GLN A 281 -8.20 11.63 -31.39
CA GLN A 281 -6.83 11.97 -31.72
C GLN A 281 -6.34 13.14 -30.87
N ASP A 282 -7.14 14.20 -30.74
CA ASP A 282 -6.82 15.31 -29.82
C ASP A 282 -6.58 14.83 -28.40
N PHE A 283 -7.33 13.83 -27.89
CA PHE A 283 -7.13 13.25 -26.56
C PHE A 283 -5.84 12.42 -26.46
N TRP A 284 -5.50 11.63 -27.49
CA TRP A 284 -4.20 10.94 -27.56
C TRP A 284 -3.03 11.93 -27.65
N ASP A 285 -3.29 13.09 -28.24
CA ASP A 285 -2.35 14.21 -28.36
C ASP A 285 -2.41 15.14 -27.12
N ARG A 286 -3.40 14.98 -26.23
CA ARG A 286 -3.42 15.66 -24.93
C ARG A 286 -2.32 15.06 -24.08
N ASP A 287 -1.58 15.96 -23.45
CA ASP A 287 -0.68 15.61 -22.37
C ASP A 287 -1.45 14.78 -21.33
N GLY A 288 -1.04 13.53 -21.11
CA GLY A 288 -1.68 12.60 -20.17
C GLY A 288 -1.81 13.21 -18.77
N ASP A 289 -0.92 14.14 -18.45
CA ASP A 289 -0.87 14.88 -17.20
C ASP A 289 -2.05 15.86 -17.05
N LYS A 290 -2.48 16.48 -18.16
CA LYS A 290 -3.67 17.34 -18.18
C LYS A 290 -4.94 16.52 -17.95
N VAL A 291 -5.00 15.32 -18.53
CA VAL A 291 -6.13 14.40 -18.31
C VAL A 291 -6.16 13.94 -16.86
N ASP A 292 -5.01 13.58 -16.30
CA ASP A 292 -4.91 13.17 -14.91
C ASP A 292 -5.32 14.29 -13.95
N SER A 293 -4.89 15.53 -14.21
CA SER A 293 -5.31 16.71 -13.46
C SER A 293 -6.84 16.89 -13.50
N ASP A 294 -7.46 16.90 -14.69
CA ASP A 294 -8.89 17.15 -14.83
C ASP A 294 -9.75 16.07 -14.15
N LEU A 295 -9.34 14.80 -14.23
CA LEU A 295 -10.13 13.67 -13.75
C LEU A 295 -9.93 13.37 -12.26
N TYR A 296 -8.69 13.43 -11.77
CA TYR A 296 -8.35 12.97 -10.42
C TYR A 296 -8.26 14.09 -9.40
N LEU A 297 -7.91 15.32 -9.78
CA LEU A 297 -7.79 16.44 -8.84
C LEU A 297 -9.09 16.70 -8.04
N PRO A 298 -10.30 16.69 -8.66
CA PRO A 298 -11.55 16.85 -7.89
C PRO A 298 -11.77 15.74 -6.86
N LYS A 299 -11.21 14.55 -7.09
CA LYS A 299 -11.37 13.36 -6.25
C LYS A 299 -10.38 13.31 -5.09
N ILE A 300 -9.24 13.99 -5.21
CA ILE A 300 -8.23 14.08 -4.14
C ILE A 300 -8.82 14.69 -2.88
N LYS A 301 -9.70 15.70 -3.00
CA LYS A 301 -10.43 16.28 -1.86
C LYS A 301 -11.16 15.24 -1.02
N ASN A 302 -11.87 14.35 -1.71
CA ASN A 302 -12.62 13.27 -1.07
C ASN A 302 -11.67 12.29 -0.39
N LEU A 303 -10.54 11.97 -1.03
CA LEU A 303 -9.55 11.07 -0.48
C LEU A 303 -8.85 11.65 0.77
N ILE A 304 -8.48 12.94 0.74
CA ILE A 304 -7.95 13.68 1.90
C ILE A 304 -8.95 13.66 3.06
N PHE A 305 -10.24 13.92 2.79
CA PHE A 305 -11.27 13.85 3.81
C PHE A 305 -11.40 12.43 4.40
N CYS A 306 -11.39 11.40 3.56
CA CYS A 306 -11.44 10.02 4.04
C CYS A 306 -10.25 9.71 4.93
N LEU A 307 -9.04 10.07 4.49
CA LEU A 307 -7.81 9.87 5.24
C LEU A 307 -7.85 10.59 6.59
N GLU A 308 -8.34 11.83 6.63
CA GLU A 308 -8.57 12.59 7.87
C GLU A 308 -9.42 11.80 8.87
N LYS A 309 -10.51 11.20 8.40
CA LYS A 309 -11.42 10.40 9.23
C LYS A 309 -10.84 9.05 9.63
N HIS A 310 -9.97 8.45 8.82
CA HIS A 310 -9.23 7.25 9.20
C HIS A 310 -8.22 7.55 10.30
N PHE A 311 -7.58 8.72 10.28
CA PHE A 311 -6.74 9.20 11.38
C PHE A 311 -7.56 9.43 12.65
N ASP A 312 -8.71 10.09 12.54
CA ASP A 312 -9.62 10.26 13.68
C ASP A 312 -10.03 8.89 14.27
N LEU A 313 -10.33 7.91 13.41
CA LEU A 313 -10.71 6.57 13.82
C LEU A 313 -9.54 5.82 14.49
N LEU A 314 -8.35 5.86 13.90
CA LEU A 314 -7.15 5.22 14.46
C LEU A 314 -6.82 5.80 15.84
N ASP A 315 -6.91 7.11 16.01
CA ASP A 315 -6.73 7.78 17.31
C ASP A 315 -7.71 7.24 18.37
N GLN A 316 -8.99 7.08 18.03
CA GLN A 316 -9.99 6.54 18.94
C GLN A 316 -9.74 5.05 19.26
N LEU A 317 -9.22 4.26 18.31
CA LEU A 317 -8.89 2.86 18.55
C LEU A 317 -7.67 2.71 19.45
N ILE A 318 -6.65 3.56 19.30
CA ILE A 318 -5.49 3.59 20.21
C ILE A 318 -5.95 3.93 21.63
N LEU A 319 -6.80 4.96 21.77
CA LEU A 319 -7.38 5.33 23.06
C LEU A 319 -8.18 4.17 23.67
N HIS A 320 -9.06 3.53 22.90
CA HIS A 320 -9.84 2.38 23.37
C HIS A 320 -8.94 1.21 23.79
N SER A 321 -7.88 0.94 23.02
CA SER A 321 -6.90 -0.12 23.30
C SER A 321 -6.15 0.12 24.61
N SER A 322 -5.92 1.38 25.00
CA SER A 322 -5.25 1.74 26.26
C SER A 322 -6.04 1.32 27.51
N HIS A 323 -7.37 1.25 27.40
CA HIS A 323 -8.23 0.82 28.49
C HIS A 323 -8.33 -0.71 28.61
N GLU A 324 -8.07 -1.43 27.52
CA GLU A 324 -8.27 -2.88 27.38
C GLU A 324 -6.98 -3.70 27.52
N THR A 325 -6.23 -3.53 28.62
CA THR A 325 -4.96 -4.26 28.79
C THR A 325 -5.15 -5.77 29.08
N ASN A 326 -6.38 -6.25 29.23
CA ASN A 326 -6.72 -7.65 29.59
C ASN A 326 -7.29 -8.44 28.40
N ILE A 327 -6.85 -8.13 27.17
CA ILE A 327 -7.20 -8.86 25.94
C ILE A 327 -6.74 -10.35 25.98
N SER A 328 -5.92 -10.73 26.97
CA SER A 328 -5.31 -12.06 27.16
C SER A 328 -6.28 -13.25 27.29
N LYS A 329 -7.58 -13.02 27.49
CA LYS A 329 -8.59 -14.11 27.62
C LYS A 329 -9.25 -14.54 26.32
N LEU A 330 -8.92 -13.90 25.21
CA LEU A 330 -9.61 -14.11 23.94
C LEU A 330 -8.84 -15.15 23.12
N THR A 331 -9.59 -16.14 22.65
CA THR A 331 -9.21 -17.34 21.90
C THR A 331 -8.22 -17.09 20.75
N SER A 332 -7.60 -18.16 20.25
CA SER A 332 -6.71 -18.15 19.08
C SER A 332 -7.30 -17.29 17.96
N PHE A 333 -6.55 -16.28 17.55
CA PHE A 333 -6.88 -15.53 16.35
C PHE A 333 -6.22 -16.28 15.19
N PRO A 334 -6.98 -16.77 14.19
CA PRO A 334 -6.41 -17.52 13.07
C PRO A 334 -5.40 -16.68 12.27
N MET A 335 -5.51 -15.36 12.35
CA MET A 335 -4.52 -14.44 11.77
C MET A 335 -3.17 -14.49 12.50
N ILE A 336 -3.15 -14.66 13.82
CA ILE A 336 -1.91 -14.85 14.60
C ILE A 336 -1.27 -16.19 14.22
N GLU A 337 -2.05 -17.27 14.18
CA GLU A 337 -1.54 -18.60 13.80
C GLU A 337 -0.97 -18.58 12.38
N LYS A 338 -1.74 -18.08 11.40
CA LYS A 338 -1.28 -17.94 10.02
C LYS A 338 -0.02 -17.08 9.91
N PHE A 339 0.07 -16.02 10.72
CA PHE A 339 1.25 -15.17 10.76
C PHE A 339 2.47 -15.91 11.34
N MET A 340 2.29 -16.65 12.45
CA MET A 340 3.37 -17.42 13.08
C MET A 340 3.82 -18.61 12.22
N ASP A 341 2.92 -19.16 11.41
CA ASP A 341 3.19 -20.18 10.39
C ASP A 341 3.91 -19.64 9.16
N TYR A 342 4.21 -18.34 9.12
CA TYR A 342 4.98 -17.76 8.03
C TYR A 342 6.40 -18.34 8.00
N LYS A 343 6.62 -19.33 7.14
CA LYS A 343 7.92 -19.98 6.98
C LYS A 343 8.78 -19.27 5.94
N LEU A 344 9.99 -18.91 6.34
CA LEU A 344 11.05 -18.46 5.44
C LEU A 344 11.55 -19.64 4.60
N GLN A 345 10.91 -19.92 3.46
CA GLN A 345 11.22 -21.11 2.63
C GLN A 345 11.60 -20.80 1.19
N ILE A 346 11.57 -19.53 0.77
CA ILE A 346 11.95 -19.17 -0.60
C ILE A 346 13.40 -18.71 -0.57
N THR A 347 14.26 -19.50 -1.20
CA THR A 347 15.65 -19.12 -1.44
C THR A 347 15.66 -17.82 -2.25
N PRO A 348 16.33 -16.76 -1.79
CA PRO A 348 16.44 -15.51 -2.53
C PRO A 348 16.98 -15.82 -3.93
N ARG A 349 16.16 -15.59 -4.96
CA ARG A 349 16.64 -15.62 -6.33
C ARG A 349 17.13 -14.23 -6.68
N GLN A 350 18.43 -14.12 -6.96
CA GLN A 350 18.96 -12.90 -7.56
C GLN A 350 18.63 -12.89 -9.04
N TYR A 351 18.08 -11.77 -9.51
CA TYR A 351 17.85 -11.53 -10.93
C TYR A 351 18.97 -10.64 -11.44
N ASN A 352 19.55 -11.00 -12.58
CA ASN A 352 20.58 -10.16 -13.18
C ASN A 352 19.95 -9.04 -14.04
N VAL A 353 20.74 -8.00 -14.30
CA VAL A 353 20.32 -6.84 -15.11
C VAL A 353 19.80 -7.26 -16.49
N GLN A 354 20.34 -8.32 -17.09
CA GLN A 354 19.88 -8.79 -18.41
C GLN A 354 18.47 -9.40 -18.36
N GLU A 355 18.09 -10.07 -17.26
CA GLU A 355 16.73 -10.59 -17.07
C GLU A 355 15.71 -9.46 -16.93
N ILE A 356 16.08 -8.38 -16.23
CA ILE A 356 15.24 -7.19 -16.07
C ILE A 356 15.10 -6.44 -17.40
N GLN A 357 16.21 -6.25 -18.13
CA GLN A 357 16.19 -5.64 -19.47
C GLN A 357 15.29 -6.40 -20.45
N LYS A 358 15.29 -7.74 -20.39
CA LYS A 358 14.41 -8.57 -21.21
C LYS A 358 12.92 -8.31 -20.94
N LEU A 359 12.53 -7.90 -19.73
CA LEU A 359 11.13 -7.51 -19.45
C LEU A 359 10.75 -6.24 -20.19
N GLU A 360 11.63 -5.25 -20.22
CA GLU A 360 11.42 -4.00 -20.96
C GLU A 360 11.33 -4.27 -22.47
N ASP A 361 12.26 -5.05 -23.00
CA ASP A 361 12.24 -5.44 -24.42
C ASP A 361 10.95 -6.20 -24.76
N TYR A 362 10.50 -7.10 -23.88
CA TYR A 362 9.27 -7.85 -24.10
C TYR A 362 8.04 -6.93 -24.04
N LYS A 363 7.99 -6.01 -23.07
CA LYS A 363 6.97 -4.96 -22.98
C LYS A 363 6.87 -4.20 -24.30
N LEU A 364 7.98 -3.66 -24.81
CA LEU A 364 8.01 -2.89 -26.06
C LEU A 364 7.52 -3.72 -27.26
N ARG A 365 7.95 -4.98 -27.39
CA ARG A 365 7.46 -5.88 -28.45
C ARG A 365 5.97 -6.20 -28.35
N LEU A 366 5.43 -6.30 -27.14
CA LEU A 366 4.03 -6.61 -26.94
C LEU A 366 3.15 -5.37 -27.18
N PHE A 367 3.63 -4.20 -26.76
CA PHE A 367 2.94 -2.92 -26.90
C PHE A 367 2.90 -2.46 -28.37
N SER A 368 3.92 -2.79 -29.18
CA SER A 368 3.86 -2.51 -30.62
C SER A 368 2.75 -3.30 -31.35
N LYS A 369 2.25 -4.38 -30.73
CA LYS A 369 1.10 -5.14 -31.22
C LYS A 369 -0.25 -4.58 -30.72
N LEU A 370 -0.26 -3.58 -29.82
CA LEU A 370 -1.47 -3.02 -29.17
C LEU A 370 -2.62 -2.68 -30.14
N PRO A 371 -2.38 -2.04 -31.31
CA PRO A 371 -3.45 -1.70 -32.24
C PRO A 371 -4.29 -2.89 -32.70
N ASN A 372 -3.72 -4.11 -32.64
CA ASN A 372 -4.39 -5.33 -33.09
C ASN A 372 -5.30 -5.97 -32.02
N TYR A 373 -5.28 -5.51 -30.76
CA TYR A 373 -5.98 -6.21 -29.68
C TYR A 373 -7.43 -5.79 -29.48
N GLY A 374 -7.88 -4.69 -30.10
CA GLY A 374 -9.28 -4.23 -30.08
C GLY A 374 -9.90 -4.22 -28.69
N GLY A 375 -9.81 -3.10 -27.95
CA GLY A 375 -10.54 -2.96 -26.69
C GLY A 375 -9.85 -2.04 -25.69
N THR A 376 -10.64 -1.32 -24.90
CA THR A 376 -10.13 -0.40 -23.88
C THR A 376 -9.56 -1.13 -22.67
N LEU A 377 -10.10 -2.31 -22.32
CA LEU A 377 -9.62 -3.13 -21.21
C LEU A 377 -8.19 -3.67 -21.41
N ILE A 378 -7.87 -4.17 -22.60
CA ILE A 378 -6.52 -4.68 -22.85
C ILE A 378 -5.52 -3.52 -22.84
N GLY A 379 -5.90 -2.35 -23.36
CA GLY A 379 -5.10 -1.12 -23.25
C GLY A 379 -4.81 -0.71 -21.81
N ASP A 380 -5.79 -0.83 -20.90
CA ASP A 380 -5.62 -0.58 -19.47
C ASP A 380 -4.64 -1.60 -18.83
N VAL A 381 -4.75 -2.88 -19.19
CA VAL A 381 -3.78 -3.92 -18.76
C VAL A 381 -2.37 -3.55 -19.22
N PHE A 382 -2.20 -3.14 -20.47
CA PHE A 382 -0.91 -2.73 -21.01
C PHE A 382 -0.34 -1.53 -20.24
N PHE A 383 -1.14 -0.49 -20.02
CA PHE A 383 -0.71 0.68 -19.25
C PHE A 383 -0.18 0.28 -17.86
N ARG A 384 -0.94 -0.54 -17.12
CA ARG A 384 -0.56 -1.03 -15.79
C ARG A 384 0.70 -1.89 -15.81
N MET A 385 0.86 -2.74 -16.83
CA MET A 385 2.08 -3.52 -16.98
C MET A 385 3.30 -2.63 -17.24
N GLY A 386 3.12 -1.48 -17.90
CA GLY A 386 4.19 -0.47 -18.03
C GLY A 386 4.61 0.10 -16.68
N GLU A 387 3.65 0.43 -15.82
CA GLU A 387 3.93 0.89 -14.45
C GLU A 387 4.60 -0.21 -13.60
N VAL A 388 4.18 -1.47 -13.75
CA VAL A 388 4.76 -2.63 -13.04
C VAL A 388 6.21 -2.83 -13.43
N VAL A 389 6.53 -2.89 -14.73
CA VAL A 389 7.91 -3.05 -15.21
C VAL A 389 8.77 -1.92 -14.68
N ARG A 390 8.26 -0.69 -14.69
CA ARG A 390 8.97 0.45 -14.13
C ARG A 390 9.26 0.29 -12.63
N CYS A 391 8.29 -0.15 -11.82
CA CYS A 391 8.52 -0.41 -10.39
C CYS A 391 9.61 -1.47 -10.17
N ILE A 392 9.69 -2.50 -11.02
CA ILE A 392 10.77 -3.51 -10.97
C ILE A 392 12.13 -2.86 -11.25
N PHE A 393 12.23 -2.02 -12.29
CA PHE A 393 13.46 -1.30 -12.62
C PHE A 393 13.89 -0.34 -11.51
N ASP A 394 12.97 0.46 -11.00
CA ASP A 394 13.27 1.46 -9.98
C ASP A 394 13.60 0.80 -8.62
N TYR A 395 13.03 -0.37 -8.31
CA TYR A 395 13.48 -1.20 -7.19
C TYR A 395 14.96 -1.58 -7.33
N CYS A 396 15.37 -2.06 -8.50
CA CYS A 396 16.78 -2.39 -8.76
C CYS A 396 17.67 -1.16 -8.77
N ASN A 397 17.18 0.00 -9.24
CA ASN A 397 17.94 1.25 -9.18
C ASN A 397 18.12 1.74 -7.74
N ILE A 398 17.18 1.49 -6.83
CA ILE A 398 17.34 1.79 -5.40
C ILE A 398 18.42 0.87 -4.78
N GLU A 399 18.40 -0.42 -5.08
CA GLU A 399 19.44 -1.37 -4.62
C GLU A 399 20.86 -0.98 -5.05
N ASN A 400 20.99 -0.25 -6.17
CA ASN A 400 22.27 0.21 -6.69
C ASN A 400 22.57 1.70 -6.40
N ASP A 401 21.78 2.35 -5.53
CA ASP A 401 21.88 3.79 -5.19
C ASP A 401 21.81 4.74 -6.41
N VAL A 402 21.18 4.31 -7.50
CA VAL A 402 21.02 5.09 -8.74
C VAL A 402 19.77 5.95 -8.71
N PHE A 403 18.66 5.40 -8.20
CA PHE A 403 17.34 6.03 -8.30
C PHE A 403 17.30 7.44 -7.68
N TYR A 404 17.80 7.57 -6.45
CA TYR A 404 17.75 8.83 -5.71
C TYR A 404 18.69 9.88 -6.32
N GLN A 405 19.91 9.48 -6.68
CA GLN A 405 20.89 10.36 -7.32
C GLN A 405 20.34 10.92 -8.65
N LEU A 406 19.67 10.08 -9.43
CA LEU A 406 19.06 10.46 -10.70
C LEU A 406 17.99 11.56 -10.51
N TRP A 407 17.08 11.39 -9.56
CA TRP A 407 15.98 12.34 -9.34
C TRP A 407 16.40 13.63 -8.65
N VAL A 408 17.39 13.57 -7.75
CA VAL A 408 18.04 14.78 -7.21
C VAL A 408 18.71 15.55 -8.35
N ARG A 409 19.47 14.87 -9.23
CA ARG A 409 20.17 15.53 -10.34
C ARG A 409 19.22 16.12 -11.38
N ASN A 410 18.19 15.37 -11.77
CA ASN A 410 17.34 15.75 -12.91
C ASN A 410 16.24 16.75 -12.54
N ALA A 411 15.75 16.69 -11.29
CA ALA A 411 14.56 17.43 -10.88
C ALA A 411 14.68 18.10 -9.50
N ASN A 412 15.84 17.95 -8.82
CA ASN A 412 16.03 18.37 -7.43
C ASN A 412 14.99 17.76 -6.48
N LEU A 413 14.61 16.49 -6.72
CA LEU A 413 13.65 15.76 -5.92
C LEU A 413 14.36 14.81 -4.94
N LYS A 414 14.19 15.05 -3.64
CA LYS A 414 14.66 14.17 -2.57
C LYS A 414 13.58 13.12 -2.26
N LEU A 415 13.72 11.92 -2.82
CA LEU A 415 12.67 10.88 -2.76
C LEU A 415 12.90 9.80 -1.68
N ASN A 416 14.02 9.84 -0.95
CA ASN A 416 14.47 8.76 -0.07
C ASN A 416 13.43 8.37 1.00
N ASP A 417 12.72 9.35 1.56
CA ASP A 417 11.71 9.12 2.59
C ASP A 417 10.30 8.89 2.03
N LEU A 418 10.14 9.06 0.71
CA LEU A 418 8.85 9.01 0.02
C LEU A 418 8.64 7.72 -0.77
N ILE A 419 9.69 7.23 -1.42
CA ILE A 419 9.67 6.05 -2.29
C ILE A 419 10.80 5.14 -1.83
N ASP A 420 10.44 4.05 -1.18
CA ASP A 420 11.35 2.96 -0.84
C ASP A 420 11.06 1.71 -1.70
N LYS A 421 11.89 0.68 -1.51
CA LYS A 421 11.77 -0.60 -2.21
C LYS A 421 10.40 -1.24 -2.02
N GLN A 422 9.92 -1.29 -0.79
CA GLN A 422 8.70 -1.98 -0.44
C GLN A 422 7.47 -1.26 -1.01
N TYR A 423 7.47 0.08 -1.00
CA TYR A 423 6.47 0.92 -1.65
C TYR A 423 6.34 0.60 -3.15
N LEU A 424 7.46 0.46 -3.87
CA LEU A 424 7.44 0.08 -5.30
C LEU A 424 6.85 -1.31 -5.52
N LEU A 425 7.18 -2.26 -4.64
CA LEU A 425 6.68 -3.62 -4.73
C LEU A 425 5.18 -3.73 -4.43
N TYR A 426 4.66 -3.01 -3.43
CA TYR A 426 3.21 -2.93 -3.18
C TYR A 426 2.45 -2.28 -4.33
N SER A 427 3.02 -1.19 -4.87
CA SER A 427 2.50 -0.52 -6.06
C SER A 427 2.40 -1.50 -7.24
N ALA A 428 3.44 -2.30 -7.48
CA ALA A 428 3.45 -3.29 -8.55
C ALA A 428 2.48 -4.45 -8.30
N LEU A 429 2.42 -4.97 -7.08
CA LEU A 429 1.61 -6.14 -6.72
C LEU A 429 0.10 -5.88 -6.91
N SER A 430 -0.38 -4.70 -6.48
CA SER A 430 -1.79 -4.31 -6.67
C SER A 430 -2.17 -4.23 -8.15
N ARG A 431 -1.27 -3.72 -8.99
CA ARG A 431 -1.47 -3.62 -10.45
C ARG A 431 -1.47 -4.97 -11.14
N ILE A 432 -0.55 -5.86 -10.80
CA ILE A 432 -0.52 -7.23 -11.34
C ILE A 432 -1.84 -7.95 -11.05
N TYR A 433 -2.31 -7.86 -9.81
CA TYR A 433 -3.59 -8.45 -9.46
C TYR A 433 -4.74 -7.83 -10.29
N SER A 434 -4.76 -6.50 -10.43
CA SER A 434 -5.75 -5.83 -11.27
C SER A 434 -5.68 -6.28 -12.73
N CYS A 435 -4.49 -6.51 -13.28
CA CYS A 435 -4.32 -7.01 -14.65
C CYS A 435 -5.00 -8.37 -14.84
N TYR A 436 -4.87 -9.30 -13.90
CA TYR A 436 -5.57 -10.59 -13.99
C TYR A 436 -7.10 -10.43 -14.03
N ASP A 437 -7.66 -9.61 -13.13
CA ASP A 437 -9.11 -9.39 -13.12
C ASP A 437 -9.60 -8.67 -14.38
N LYS A 438 -8.86 -7.69 -14.88
CA LYS A 438 -9.16 -7.02 -16.16
C LYS A 438 -9.05 -7.96 -17.36
N LEU A 439 -8.09 -8.89 -17.36
CA LEU A 439 -8.00 -9.95 -18.36
C LEU A 439 -9.21 -10.87 -18.31
N SER A 440 -9.71 -11.21 -17.11
CA SER A 440 -10.93 -12.00 -16.96
C SER A 440 -12.15 -11.29 -17.54
N ARG A 441 -12.28 -9.98 -17.33
CA ARG A 441 -13.33 -9.14 -17.95
C ARG A 441 -13.20 -9.07 -19.46
N TYR A 442 -11.99 -8.89 -19.98
CA TYR A 442 -11.72 -8.91 -21.42
C TYR A 442 -12.19 -10.24 -22.03
N ILE A 443 -11.89 -11.36 -21.37
CA ILE A 443 -12.33 -12.69 -21.80
C ILE A 443 -13.86 -12.80 -21.74
N ALA A 444 -14.49 -12.37 -20.65
CA ALA A 444 -15.95 -12.40 -20.52
C ALA A 444 -16.66 -11.60 -21.64
N GLN A 445 -16.08 -10.48 -22.08
CA GLN A 445 -16.59 -9.66 -23.17
C GLN A 445 -16.43 -10.32 -24.56
N HIS A 446 -15.31 -10.99 -24.81
CA HIS A 446 -15.01 -11.56 -26.14
C HIS A 446 -15.47 -13.01 -26.32
N TYR A 447 -15.75 -13.71 -25.21
CA TYR A 447 -16.17 -15.11 -25.21
C TYR A 447 -17.49 -15.23 -24.42
N PRO A 448 -18.66 -15.06 -25.07
CA PRO A 448 -19.96 -14.97 -24.39
C PRO A 448 -20.30 -16.11 -23.43
N LYS A 449 -19.76 -17.30 -23.66
CA LYS A 449 -19.86 -18.46 -22.75
C LYS A 449 -19.20 -18.27 -21.37
N HIS A 450 -18.45 -17.18 -21.20
CA HIS A 450 -17.77 -16.80 -19.97
C HIS A 450 -18.28 -15.46 -19.42
N ALA A 451 -19.45 -14.99 -19.85
CA ALA A 451 -20.02 -13.72 -19.41
C ALA A 451 -20.31 -13.66 -17.89
N ASP A 452 -20.39 -14.82 -17.22
CA ASP A 452 -20.57 -14.95 -15.77
C ASP A 452 -19.27 -14.78 -14.95
N ILE A 453 -18.11 -14.75 -15.62
CA ILE A 453 -16.83 -14.57 -14.95
C ILE A 453 -16.64 -13.10 -14.56
N MET A 454 -16.36 -12.85 -13.28
CA MET A 454 -16.04 -11.52 -12.77
C MET A 454 -14.58 -11.40 -12.35
N TYR A 455 -14.01 -12.44 -11.75
CA TYR A 455 -12.63 -12.48 -11.28
C TYR A 455 -11.84 -13.56 -12.00
N PHE A 456 -10.52 -13.39 -12.09
CA PHE A 456 -9.66 -14.40 -12.73
C PHE A 456 -9.75 -15.76 -12.01
N GLN A 457 -9.89 -15.74 -10.68
CA GLN A 457 -10.07 -16.94 -9.84
C GLN A 457 -11.37 -17.70 -10.15
N ASP A 458 -12.42 -17.04 -10.69
CA ASP A 458 -13.71 -17.70 -10.96
C ASP A 458 -13.59 -18.82 -12.02
N PHE A 459 -12.52 -18.80 -12.82
CA PHE A 459 -12.21 -19.87 -13.77
C PHE A 459 -11.89 -21.22 -13.12
N GLU A 460 -11.57 -21.28 -11.83
CA GLU A 460 -11.41 -22.56 -11.11
C GLU A 460 -12.68 -23.41 -11.18
N LYS A 461 -13.86 -22.76 -11.17
CA LYS A 461 -15.16 -23.43 -11.20
C LYS A 461 -15.53 -23.93 -12.60
N LYS A 462 -14.81 -23.53 -13.65
CA LYS A 462 -15.11 -23.93 -15.03
C LYS A 462 -14.63 -25.35 -15.29
N THR A 463 -15.55 -26.23 -15.66
CA THR A 463 -15.27 -27.64 -15.97
C THR A 463 -15.00 -27.89 -17.45
N GLU A 464 -15.33 -26.95 -18.32
CA GLU A 464 -15.12 -27.11 -19.77
C GLU A 464 -13.65 -27.27 -20.13
N LYS A 465 -13.40 -28.03 -21.20
CA LYS A 465 -12.07 -28.23 -21.77
C LYS A 465 -11.98 -27.42 -23.06
N SER A 466 -11.35 -26.26 -22.98
CA SER A 466 -10.98 -25.43 -24.14
C SER A 466 -9.53 -25.00 -24.00
N SER A 467 -8.85 -24.69 -25.12
CA SER A 467 -7.45 -24.24 -25.08
C SER A 467 -7.28 -23.03 -24.17
N LEU A 468 -8.21 -22.06 -24.24
CA LEU A 468 -8.25 -20.88 -23.39
C LEU A 468 -8.40 -21.25 -21.90
N VAL A 469 -9.38 -22.08 -21.54
CA VAL A 469 -9.58 -22.48 -20.14
C VAL A 469 -8.42 -23.31 -19.61
N ASN A 470 -7.78 -24.13 -20.45
CA ASN A 470 -6.58 -24.87 -20.05
C ASN A 470 -5.41 -23.93 -19.76
N ALA A 471 -5.15 -22.94 -20.63
CA ALA A 471 -4.12 -21.93 -20.39
C ALA A 471 -4.37 -21.13 -19.10
N ILE A 472 -5.63 -20.76 -18.82
CA ILE A 472 -6.00 -20.10 -17.57
C ILE A 472 -5.78 -21.02 -16.36
N LYS A 473 -6.16 -22.30 -16.47
CA LYS A 473 -5.93 -23.28 -15.39
C LYS A 473 -4.46 -23.54 -15.13
N GLU A 474 -3.59 -23.47 -16.14
CA GLU A 474 -2.15 -23.53 -15.94
C GLU A 474 -1.67 -22.35 -15.10
N ILE A 475 -2.16 -21.13 -15.38
CA ILE A 475 -1.87 -19.93 -14.57
C ILE A 475 -2.39 -20.07 -13.14
N LEU A 476 -3.64 -20.48 -12.96
CA LEU A 476 -4.24 -20.67 -11.62
C LEU A 476 -3.46 -21.72 -10.79
N ASN A 477 -2.85 -22.69 -11.47
CA ASN A 477 -2.02 -23.70 -10.81
C ASN A 477 -0.56 -23.29 -10.59
N ASP A 478 -0.10 -22.23 -11.25
CA ASP A 478 1.25 -21.72 -11.10
C ASP A 478 1.52 -21.26 -9.66
N LYS A 479 2.71 -21.60 -9.15
CA LYS A 479 3.08 -21.34 -7.75
C LYS A 479 3.18 -19.83 -7.46
N TYR A 480 3.60 -19.01 -8.42
CA TYR A 480 3.75 -17.57 -8.24
C TYR A 480 2.41 -16.85 -8.32
N TYR A 481 1.46 -17.36 -9.12
CA TYR A 481 0.08 -16.86 -9.09
C TYR A 481 -0.59 -17.16 -7.75
N LYS A 482 -0.47 -18.40 -7.25
CA LYS A 482 -1.01 -18.78 -5.92
C LYS A 482 -0.41 -17.91 -4.81
N LEU A 483 0.89 -17.65 -4.89
CA LEU A 483 1.59 -16.76 -3.96
C LEU A 483 1.08 -15.31 -4.04
N LEU A 484 0.90 -14.76 -5.25
CA LEU A 484 0.30 -13.44 -5.47
C LEU A 484 -1.09 -13.35 -4.82
N TYR A 485 -1.93 -14.37 -5.03
CA TYR A 485 -3.28 -14.42 -4.48
C TYR A 485 -3.28 -14.45 -2.95
N ALA A 486 -2.40 -15.25 -2.35
CA ALA A 486 -2.22 -15.31 -0.90
C ALA A 486 -1.73 -13.97 -0.34
N LEU A 487 -0.66 -13.41 -0.93
CA LEU A 487 -0.08 -12.12 -0.51
C LEU A 487 -1.08 -10.98 -0.60
N ARG A 488 -1.92 -10.95 -1.64
CA ARG A 488 -2.99 -9.95 -1.74
C ARG A 488 -3.88 -9.98 -0.50
N ASN A 489 -4.43 -11.13 -0.15
CA ASN A 489 -5.31 -11.23 1.01
C ASN A 489 -4.58 -10.85 2.30
N ASP A 490 -3.33 -11.26 2.45
CA ASP A 490 -2.52 -10.91 3.63
C ASP A 490 -2.27 -9.40 3.71
N ILE A 491 -1.96 -8.74 2.60
CA ILE A 491 -1.73 -7.29 2.55
C ILE A 491 -3.01 -6.50 2.84
N TYR A 492 -4.22 -7.01 2.61
CA TYR A 492 -5.44 -6.27 2.99
C TYR A 492 -5.88 -6.55 4.42
N HIS A 493 -5.70 -7.77 4.93
CA HIS A 493 -6.39 -8.22 6.14
C HIS A 493 -5.47 -8.58 7.31
N ASN A 494 -4.17 -8.76 7.07
CA ASN A 494 -3.21 -9.25 8.06
C ASN A 494 -2.00 -8.33 8.22
N LEU A 495 -1.16 -8.60 9.22
CA LEU A 495 0.13 -7.93 9.36
C LEU A 495 1.03 -8.24 8.16
N ARG A 496 1.87 -7.27 7.79
CA ARG A 496 2.99 -7.51 6.86
C ARG A 496 3.93 -8.57 7.45
N ALA A 497 4.06 -9.72 6.77
CA ALA A 497 4.78 -10.89 7.27
C ALA A 497 6.24 -10.63 7.71
N GLY A 498 6.95 -9.73 7.03
CA GLY A 498 8.34 -9.40 7.36
C GLY A 498 8.53 -8.55 8.63
N ALA A 499 7.52 -7.80 9.07
CA ALA A 499 7.68 -6.74 10.07
C ALA A 499 8.13 -7.27 11.45
N LEU A 500 7.69 -8.47 11.84
CA LEU A 500 7.94 -9.01 13.19
C LEU A 500 9.32 -9.65 13.35
N HIS A 501 9.97 -9.95 12.23
CA HIS A 501 11.29 -10.58 12.16
C HIS A 501 12.44 -9.56 12.00
N GLY A 502 12.14 -8.25 12.05
CA GLY A 502 13.13 -7.19 11.88
C GLY A 502 13.69 -7.13 10.46
N ASP A 503 14.89 -6.55 10.31
CA ASP A 503 15.46 -6.23 8.99
C ASP A 503 15.69 -7.46 8.11
N GLU A 504 16.12 -8.59 8.68
CA GLU A 504 16.28 -9.84 7.93
C GLU A 504 14.93 -10.34 7.37
N GLY A 505 13.88 -10.28 8.20
CA GLY A 505 12.53 -10.64 7.79
C GLY A 505 11.93 -9.72 6.73
N LEU A 506 12.18 -8.41 6.86
CA LEU A 506 11.77 -7.42 5.88
C LEU A 506 12.50 -7.63 4.55
N ASN A 507 13.81 -7.83 4.58
CA ASN A 507 14.60 -8.14 3.38
C ASN A 507 14.12 -9.43 2.70
N TYR A 508 13.81 -10.47 3.48
CA TYR A 508 13.20 -11.68 2.94
C TYR A 508 11.83 -11.41 2.30
N PHE A 509 10.97 -10.65 2.99
CA PHE A 509 9.64 -10.34 2.51
C PHE A 509 9.67 -9.47 1.23
N ASP A 510 10.57 -8.51 1.16
CA ASP A 510 10.81 -7.70 -0.04
C ASP A 510 11.28 -8.57 -1.21
N ASN A 511 12.19 -9.53 -0.97
CA ASN A 511 12.60 -10.51 -1.99
C ASN A 511 11.41 -11.37 -2.46
N LEU A 512 10.56 -11.80 -1.53
CA LEU A 512 9.35 -12.58 -1.85
C LEU A 512 8.39 -11.78 -2.74
N LEU A 513 8.13 -10.53 -2.36
CA LEU A 513 7.31 -9.61 -3.14
C LEU A 513 7.92 -9.39 -4.53
N PHE A 514 9.23 -9.14 -4.62
CA PHE A 514 9.93 -8.94 -5.89
C PHE A 514 9.79 -10.15 -6.82
N ILE A 515 10.10 -11.36 -6.34
CA ILE A 515 9.97 -12.59 -7.15
C ILE A 515 8.51 -12.78 -7.62
N THR A 516 7.55 -12.55 -6.72
CA THR A 516 6.12 -12.67 -7.05
C THR A 516 5.74 -11.70 -8.16
N VAL A 517 6.15 -10.43 -8.04
CA VAL A 517 5.88 -9.38 -9.01
C VAL A 517 6.55 -9.70 -10.35
N PHE A 518 7.83 -10.08 -10.34
CA PHE A 518 8.61 -10.37 -11.52
C PHE A 518 8.07 -11.57 -12.32
N GLU A 519 7.79 -12.69 -11.65
CA GLU A 519 7.33 -13.89 -12.36
C GLU A 519 5.89 -13.75 -12.84
N ASN A 520 4.99 -13.11 -12.07
CA ASN A 520 3.64 -12.83 -12.56
C ASN A 520 3.63 -11.84 -13.73
N THR A 521 4.58 -10.91 -13.80
CA THR A 521 4.76 -10.03 -14.96
C THR A 521 5.00 -10.85 -16.23
N LYS A 522 5.87 -11.86 -16.16
CA LYS A 522 6.12 -12.77 -17.29
C LYS A 522 4.90 -13.61 -17.65
N ILE A 523 4.19 -14.14 -16.64
CA ILE A 523 2.96 -14.92 -16.86
C ILE A 523 1.92 -14.10 -17.62
N ILE A 524 1.68 -12.85 -17.18
CA ILE A 524 0.74 -11.94 -17.84
C ILE A 524 1.17 -11.65 -19.27
N PHE A 525 2.44 -11.33 -19.52
CA PHE A 525 2.92 -11.08 -20.89
C PHE A 525 2.74 -12.29 -21.81
N ASN A 526 3.10 -13.49 -21.33
CA ASN A 526 2.89 -14.72 -22.09
C ASN A 526 1.41 -14.97 -22.38
N PHE A 527 0.53 -14.69 -21.41
CA PHE A 527 -0.90 -14.89 -21.58
C PHE A 527 -1.52 -13.87 -22.54
N ILE A 528 -1.10 -12.60 -22.50
CA ILE A 528 -1.52 -11.59 -23.48
C ILE A 528 -1.05 -12.00 -24.89
N GLU A 529 0.18 -12.49 -25.05
CA GLU A 529 0.66 -12.99 -26.34
C GLU A 529 -0.14 -14.22 -26.82
N TYR A 530 -0.47 -15.13 -25.92
CA TYR A 530 -1.38 -16.24 -26.20
C TYR A 530 -2.75 -15.73 -26.70
N LEU A 531 -3.35 -14.76 -26.01
CA LEU A 531 -4.61 -14.16 -26.41
C LEU A 531 -4.49 -13.50 -27.78
N SER A 532 -3.40 -12.78 -28.07
CA SER A 532 -3.11 -12.17 -29.38
C SER A 532 -3.10 -13.18 -30.53
N ASN A 533 -2.44 -14.32 -30.28
CA ASN A 533 -2.27 -15.35 -31.31
C ASN A 533 -3.57 -16.13 -31.55
N ASN A 534 -4.43 -16.24 -30.54
CA ASN A 534 -5.70 -16.99 -30.61
C ASN A 534 -6.94 -16.10 -30.87
N SER A 535 -6.86 -14.78 -30.67
CA SER A 535 -7.95 -13.83 -30.95
C SER A 535 -8.13 -13.54 -32.43
N LYS A 536 -7.19 -14.00 -33.27
CA LYS A 536 -7.39 -14.13 -34.72
C LYS A 536 -8.45 -15.20 -34.98
N GLN A 537 -9.73 -14.86 -34.73
CA GLN A 537 -10.84 -15.51 -35.41
C GLN A 537 -10.43 -15.55 -36.89
N LYS A 538 -10.44 -16.75 -37.48
CA LYS A 538 -10.35 -16.86 -38.94
C LYS A 538 -11.56 -16.10 -39.48
N VAL A 539 -11.36 -14.83 -39.83
CA VAL A 539 -12.39 -14.02 -40.49
C VAL A 539 -12.77 -14.83 -41.70
N GLY A 540 -14.02 -15.30 -41.74
CA GLY A 540 -14.49 -16.08 -42.86
C GLY A 540 -14.20 -15.27 -44.12
N ARG A 541 -13.71 -15.89 -45.18
CA ARG A 541 -13.45 -15.20 -46.46
C ARG A 541 -14.64 -14.32 -46.92
N ASN A 542 -15.85 -14.67 -46.48
CA ASN A 542 -17.09 -13.96 -46.80
C ASN A 542 -17.61 -13.02 -45.70
N ASP A 543 -17.00 -12.97 -44.52
CA ASP A 543 -17.39 -12.06 -43.45
C ASP A 543 -16.94 -10.63 -43.79
N PRO A 544 -17.61 -9.58 -43.25
CA PRO A 544 -17.16 -8.20 -43.40
C PRO A 544 -15.70 -8.03 -42.93
N CYS A 545 -14.93 -7.28 -43.70
CA CYS A 545 -13.51 -7.08 -43.46
C CYS A 545 -13.31 -6.24 -42.19
N SER A 546 -12.42 -6.71 -41.31
CA SER A 546 -12.13 -6.07 -40.02
C SER A 546 -11.48 -4.69 -40.14
N CYS A 547 -11.06 -4.24 -41.32
CA CYS A 547 -10.55 -2.89 -41.55
C CYS A 547 -11.65 -1.81 -41.63
N GLY A 548 -12.93 -2.20 -41.49
CA GLY A 548 -14.06 -1.26 -41.50
C GLY A 548 -14.56 -0.88 -42.89
N SER A 549 -14.04 -1.50 -43.96
CA SER A 549 -14.47 -1.21 -45.34
C SER A 549 -15.88 -1.70 -45.68
N GLY A 550 -16.48 -2.57 -44.86
CA GLY A 550 -17.77 -3.22 -45.13
C GLY A 550 -17.75 -4.28 -46.24
N LEU A 551 -16.62 -4.45 -46.94
CA LEU A 551 -16.43 -5.48 -47.97
C LEU A 551 -16.18 -6.85 -47.35
N LYS A 552 -16.48 -7.94 -48.07
CA LYS A 552 -16.07 -9.28 -47.65
C LYS A 552 -14.54 -9.35 -47.49
N TYR A 553 -14.03 -10.05 -46.48
CA TYR A 553 -12.59 -10.14 -46.18
C TYR A 553 -11.74 -10.50 -47.41
N LYS A 554 -12.17 -11.50 -48.20
CA LYS A 554 -11.51 -11.93 -49.45
C LYS A 554 -11.46 -10.89 -50.58
N LYS A 555 -12.23 -9.81 -50.47
CA LYS A 555 -12.31 -8.72 -51.44
C LYS A 555 -11.60 -7.46 -50.94
N CYS A 556 -10.93 -7.54 -49.79
CA CYS A 556 -10.30 -6.38 -49.16
C CYS A 556 -8.90 -6.72 -48.64
N CYS A 557 -8.78 -7.34 -47.47
CA CYS A 557 -7.49 -7.57 -46.80
C CYS A 557 -7.00 -9.03 -46.80
N GLY A 558 -7.66 -9.94 -47.53
CA GLY A 558 -7.37 -11.38 -47.49
C GLY A 558 -7.47 -12.11 -48.82
#